data_AF-A0A7X8L2R4-F1
#
_entry.id   AF-A0A7X8L2R4-F1
#
_cell.length_a   1.000
_cell.length_b   1.000
_cell.length_c   1.000
_cell.angle_alpha   90.00
_cell.angle_beta   90.00
_cell.angle_gamma   90.00
#
_symmetry.space_group_name_H-M   'P 1'
#
loop_
_entity.id
_entity.type
_entity.pdbx_description
1 polymer ?
#
loop_
_entity_poly.entity_id
_entity_poly.type
_entity_poly.pdbx_seq_one_letter_code
_entity_poly.pdbx_strand_id
1 'polypeptide(L)' 'MTTVFWKTIEPELTTVRVDNRGLGEDCVRLLHDLISGKTVAPGIKRIPAELVIRGST' A
#
# COMPACT_ATOMS: atom_id res chain seq x y z
N MET A 1 -13.46 8.02 -9.04
CA MET A 1 -12.14 8.34 -9.64
C MET A 1 -11.33 9.00 -8.54
N THR A 2 -10.43 8.28 -7.88
CA THR A 2 -9.65 8.83 -6.76
C THR A 2 -8.55 9.72 -7.34
N THR A 3 -8.64 11.03 -7.14
CA THR A 3 -7.61 11.98 -7.57
C THR A 3 -6.31 11.65 -6.85
N VAL A 4 -5.24 11.44 -7.61
CA VAL A 4 -3.94 11.07 -7.06
C VAL A 4 -3.01 12.29 -7.15
N PHE A 5 -2.76 12.93 -6.02
CA PHE A 5 -2.08 14.23 -5.92
C PHE A 5 -0.71 14.30 -6.64
N TRP A 6 0.03 13.19 -6.73
CA TRP A 6 1.33 13.18 -7.42
C TRP A 6 1.24 13.31 -8.94
N LYS A 7 0.06 13.11 -9.55
CA LYS A 7 -0.19 13.30 -11.00
C LYS A 7 -0.66 14.71 -11.37
N THR A 8 -1.06 15.51 -10.39
CA THR A 8 -1.74 16.80 -10.64
C THR A 8 -0.83 18.00 -10.46
N ILE A 9 0.45 17.78 -10.20
CA ILE A 9 1.48 18.82 -10.02
C ILE A 9 2.53 18.67 -11.11
N GLU A 10 3.11 19.79 -11.56
CA GLU A 10 4.13 19.83 -12.60
C GLU A 10 5.44 20.42 -12.05
N PRO A 11 6.60 19.73 -12.18
CA PRO A 11 6.72 18.37 -12.70
C PRO A 11 6.01 17.34 -11.80
N GLU A 12 5.54 16.24 -12.37
CA GLU A 12 4.97 15.13 -11.58
C GLU A 12 5.96 14.70 -10.48
N LEU A 13 5.43 14.36 -9.30
CA LEU A 13 6.25 14.12 -8.10
C LEU A 13 6.95 12.76 -8.16
N THR A 14 8.28 12.71 -8.07
CA THR A 14 9.04 11.48 -7.74
C THR A 14 8.57 10.96 -6.38
N THR A 15 8.20 9.68 -6.30
CA THR A 15 7.55 9.12 -5.11
C THR A 15 7.90 7.66 -4.87
N VAL A 16 7.69 7.18 -3.65
CA VAL A 16 7.73 5.76 -3.33
C VAL A 16 6.32 5.20 -3.38
N ARG A 17 6.08 4.31 -4.34
CA ARG A 17 4.81 3.59 -4.50
C ARG A 17 4.77 2.39 -3.56
N VAL A 18 3.69 2.31 -2.79
CA VAL A 18 3.36 1.16 -1.95
C VAL A 18 2.11 0.50 -2.54
N ASP A 19 2.05 -0.84 -2.51
CA ASP A 19 0.83 -1.57 -2.87
C ASP A 19 -0.23 -1.46 -1.77
N ASN A 20 -0.89 -0.30 -1.73
CA ASN A 20 -1.94 -0.01 -0.75
C ASN A 20 -3.17 -0.92 -0.92
N ARG A 21 -3.42 -1.41 -2.13
CA ARG A 21 -4.54 -2.30 -2.40
C ARG A 21 -4.27 -3.68 -1.80
N GLY A 22 -3.14 -4.29 -2.15
CA GLY A 22 -2.74 -5.58 -1.59
C GLY A 22 -2.62 -5.53 -0.07
N LEU A 23 -2.07 -4.42 0.48
CA LEU A 23 -2.06 -4.17 1.92
C LEU A 23 -3.47 -4.20 2.53
N GLY A 24 -4.43 -3.49 1.93
CA GLY A 24 -5.81 -3.46 2.41
C GLY A 24 -6.46 -4.85 2.38
N GLU A 25 -6.31 -5.57 1.27
CA GLU A 25 -6.83 -6.94 1.10
C GLU A 25 -6.24 -7.89 2.15
N ASP A 26 -4.94 -7.81 2.42
CA ASP A 26 -4.27 -8.59 3.45
C ASP A 26 -4.76 -8.27 4.87
N CYS A 27 -4.91 -6.98 5.19
CA CYS A 27 -5.39 -6.54 6.49
C CYS A 27 -6.80 -7.06 6.77
N VAL A 28 -7.71 -6.92 5.79
CA VAL A 28 -9.09 -7.40 5.91
C VAL A 28 -9.10 -8.92 6.06
N ARG A 29 -8.35 -9.65 5.22
CA ARG A 29 -8.25 -11.11 5.31
C ARG A 29 -7.78 -11.57 6.69
N LEU A 30 -6.68 -11.00 7.21
CA LEU A 30 -6.13 -11.36 8.52
C LEU A 30 -7.12 -11.06 9.66
N LEU A 31 -7.82 -9.92 9.58
CA LEU A 31 -8.85 -9.56 10.55
C LEU A 31 -10.02 -10.56 10.52
N HIS A 32 -10.50 -10.94 9.33
CA HIS A 32 -11.55 -11.94 9.20
C HIS A 32 -11.13 -13.33 9.68
N ASP A 33 -9.88 -13.72 9.44
CA ASP A 33 -9.32 -14.97 9.96
C ASP A 33 -9.34 -14.99 11.49
N LEU A 34 -8.94 -13.89 12.14
CA LEU A 34 -9.02 -13.72 13.59
C LEU A 34 -10.46 -13.77 14.12
N ILE A 35 -11.39 -13.05 13.50
CA ILE A 35 -12.82 -13.04 13.87
C ILE A 35 -13.41 -14.46 13.76
N SER A 36 -12.99 -15.22 12.75
CA SER A 36 -13.46 -16.59 12.51
C SER A 36 -12.81 -17.63 13.44
N GLY A 37 -11.99 -17.21 14.40
CA GLY A 37 -11.32 -18.08 15.36
C GLY A 37 -10.12 -18.84 14.80
N LYS A 38 -9.63 -18.51 13.61
CA LYS A 38 -8.39 -19.10 13.09
C LYS A 38 -7.20 -18.54 13.85
N THR A 39 -6.22 -19.39 14.14
CA THR A 39 -4.95 -18.93 14.70
C THR A 39 -4.18 -18.16 13.65
N VAL A 40 -4.03 -16.85 13.87
CA VAL A 40 -3.15 -16.00 13.07
C VAL A 40 -1.91 -15.70 13.91
N ALA A 41 -0.74 -16.09 13.40
CA ALA A 41 0.51 -15.85 14.10
C ALA A 41 0.78 -14.33 14.21
N PRO A 42 1.12 -13.82 15.41
CA PRO A 42 1.60 -12.45 15.55
C PRO A 42 2.88 -12.27 14.73
N GLY A 43 2.96 -11.19 13.96
CA GLY A 43 4.14 -10.95 13.14
C GLY A 43 4.09 -9.65 12.38
N ILE A 44 5.27 -9.24 11.88
CA ILE A 44 5.42 -8.09 11.00
C ILE A 44 5.46 -8.60 9.56
N LYS A 45 4.49 -8.18 8.74
CA LYS A 45 4.54 -8.40 7.29
C LYS A 45 5.27 -7.23 6.65
N ARG A 46 6.32 -7.52 5.88
CA ARG A 46 6.98 -6.54 5.01
C ARG A 46 6.26 -6.53 3.67
N ILE A 47 5.89 -5.33 3.20
CA ILE A 47 5.31 -5.14 1.88
C ILE A 47 6.34 -4.49 0.95
N PRO A 48 6.40 -4.90 -0.31
CA PRO A 48 7.30 -4.29 -1.27
C PRO A 48 6.88 -2.85 -1.54
N ALA A 49 7.88 -1.98 -1.70
CA ALA A 49 7.73 -0.61 -2.13
C ALA A 49 8.66 -0.34 -3.31
N GLU A 50 8.26 0.56 -4.19
CA GLU A 50 8.97 0.87 -5.44
C GLU A 50 9.23 2.37 -5.54
N LEU A 51 10.46 2.76 -5.83
CA LEU A 51 10.77 4.16 -6.17
C LEU A 51 10.34 4.44 -7.61
N VAL A 52 9.45 5.40 -7.78
CA VAL A 52 8.99 5.89 -9.09
C VAL A 52 9.58 7.27 -9.32
N ILE A 53 10.60 7.33 -10.19
CA ILE A 53 11.32 8.55 -10.54
C ILE A 53 10.56 9.33 -11.62
N ARG A 54 10.46 10.64 -11.44
CA ARG A 54 9.83 11.61 -12.34
C ARG A 54 10.70 12.89 -12.42
N GLY A 55 10.10 14.02 -12.80
CA GLY A 55 10.82 15.27 -13.04
C GLY A 55 11.07 16.16 -11.81
N SER A 56 10.58 15.78 -10.63
CA SER A 56 10.67 16.61 -9.42
C SER A 56 11.92 16.37 -8.56
N THR A 57 12.91 15.59 -9.03
CA THR A 57 14.14 15.23 -8.30
C THR A 57 15.31 15.09 -9.25
#